data_AF-A0A6A5KR50-F1
#
_entry.id   AF-A0A6A5KR50-F1
#
_cell.length_a   1.000
_cell.length_b   1.000
_cell.length_c   1.000
_cell.angle_alpha   90.00
_cell.angle_beta   90.00
_cell.angle_gamma   90.00
#
_symmetry.space_group_name_H-M   'P 1'
#
loop_
_entity.id
_entity.type
_entity.pdbx_description
1 polymer ?
#
loop_
_entity_poly.entity_id
_entity_poly.type
_entity_poly.pdbx_seq_one_letter_code
_entity_poly.pdbx_strand_id
1 'polypeptide(L)'
;MSTPNSNPTKSAPSPLAPPPPTHTTTALQQDPNLWYKLQLFTYDLRNFHSNPPSRDRLNTVTDSYYIRAPYFSATEATRILHTVVVDNNNNNNNLPN
;
A
#
# COMPACT_ATOMS: atom_id res chain seq x y z
N MET A 1 33.74 50.07 -9.76
CA MET A 1 33.45 48.84 -8.99
C MET A 1 32.27 48.14 -9.67
N SER A 2 32.52 46.95 -10.23
CA SER A 2 31.56 45.91 -10.70
C SER A 2 30.69 45.43 -9.51
N THR A 3 29.44 44.92 -9.55
CA THR A 3 28.53 44.29 -10.53
C THR A 3 27.06 44.37 -9.98
N PRO A 4 26.01 44.00 -10.76
CA PRO A 4 24.58 44.09 -10.41
C PRO A 4 24.03 42.80 -9.76
N ASN A 5 22.88 42.83 -9.06
CA ASN A 5 22.13 41.59 -8.80
C ASN A 5 20.61 41.76 -8.46
N SER A 6 19.79 41.28 -9.40
CA SER A 6 18.57 40.45 -9.32
C SER A 6 17.40 40.73 -8.35
N ASN A 7 16.29 41.15 -8.98
CA ASN A 7 14.89 40.65 -8.98
C ASN A 7 14.42 39.55 -7.98
N PRO A 8 13.09 39.42 -7.79
CA PRO A 8 12.38 39.50 -6.53
C PRO A 8 12.30 38.15 -5.79
N THR A 9 12.10 38.22 -4.48
CA THR A 9 11.80 37.09 -3.59
C THR A 9 10.57 36.32 -4.10
N LYS A 10 10.84 35.23 -4.81
CA LYS A 10 9.86 34.24 -5.26
C LYS A 10 9.30 33.53 -4.03
N SER A 11 8.01 33.74 -3.83
CA SER A 11 7.09 33.22 -2.84
C SER A 11 7.44 31.84 -2.27
N ALA A 12 7.32 31.74 -0.95
CA ALA A 12 7.32 30.49 -0.19
C ALA A 12 6.35 29.44 -0.79
N PRO A 13 6.69 28.14 -0.77
CA PRO A 13 5.76 27.10 -1.18
C PRO A 13 4.57 27.06 -0.21
N SER A 14 3.36 27.08 -0.75
CA SER A 14 2.10 26.99 -0.02
C SER A 14 1.94 25.62 0.69
N PRO A 15 1.26 25.54 1.84
CA PRO A 15 0.94 24.27 2.51
C PRO A 15 -0.28 23.62 1.82
N LEU A 16 -0.11 23.13 0.60
CA LEU A 16 -1.20 22.53 -0.20
C LEU A 16 -0.77 21.18 -0.78
N ALA A 17 -0.74 20.17 0.09
CA ALA A 17 -1.12 18.79 -0.21
C ALA A 17 -1.14 18.00 1.13
N PRO A 18 -2.22 17.29 1.47
CA PRO A 18 -2.11 16.23 2.47
C PRO A 18 -1.01 15.25 2.04
N PRO A 19 -0.22 14.67 2.97
CA PRO A 19 0.75 13.65 2.61
C PRO A 19 0.01 12.54 1.83
N PRO A 20 0.61 12.02 0.73
CA PRO A 20 0.00 10.94 -0.02
C PRO A 20 -0.36 9.79 0.94
N PRO A 21 -1.47 9.06 0.70
CA PRO A 21 -1.90 7.99 1.58
C PRO A 21 -0.71 7.07 1.85
N THR A 22 -0.33 6.96 3.13
CA THR A 22 0.84 6.20 3.60
C THR A 22 0.71 4.69 3.34
N HIS A 23 -0.46 4.25 2.88
CA HIS A 23 -0.80 2.86 2.61
C HIS A 23 -1.15 2.72 1.13
N THR A 24 -0.13 2.71 0.27
CA THR A 24 -0.29 2.28 -1.14
C THR A 24 0.15 0.83 -1.28
N THR A 25 -0.29 0.15 -2.34
CA THR A 25 0.17 -1.21 -2.63
C THR A 25 1.69 -1.29 -2.79
N THR A 26 2.31 -0.25 -3.35
CA THR A 26 3.77 -0.13 -3.43
C THR A 26 4.40 -0.08 -2.04
N ALA A 27 3.83 0.69 -1.11
CA ALA A 27 4.32 0.75 0.27
C ALA A 27 4.20 -0.60 1.01
N LEU A 28 3.17 -1.40 0.72
CA LEU A 28 3.07 -2.78 1.23
C LEU A 28 4.16 -3.69 0.66
N GLN A 29 4.48 -3.57 -0.63
CA GLN A 29 5.54 -4.36 -1.26
C GLN A 29 6.95 -4.03 -0.72
N GLN A 30 7.15 -2.81 -0.22
CA GLN A 30 8.39 -2.40 0.44
C GLN A 30 8.56 -2.99 1.84
N ASP A 31 7.53 -3.66 2.40
CA ASP A 31 7.59 -4.41 3.66
C ASP A 31 7.62 -5.91 3.34
N PRO A 32 8.80 -6.56 3.26
CA PRO A 32 8.92 -7.92 2.76
C PRO A 32 8.20 -8.94 3.64
N ASN A 33 8.10 -8.68 4.95
CA ASN A 33 7.43 -9.59 5.89
C ASN A 33 5.92 -9.54 5.66
N LEU A 34 5.34 -8.34 5.66
CA LEU A 34 3.92 -8.17 5.44
C LEU A 34 3.51 -8.62 4.04
N TRP A 35 4.34 -8.33 3.03
CA TRP A 35 4.13 -8.79 1.66
C TRP A 35 4.15 -10.32 1.56
N TYR A 36 5.12 -10.99 2.19
CA TYR A 36 5.18 -12.45 2.21
C TYR A 36 3.94 -13.06 2.89
N LYS A 37 3.51 -12.50 4.04
CA LYS A 37 2.27 -12.94 4.71
C LYS A 37 1.06 -12.81 3.79
N LEU A 38 0.95 -11.72 3.03
CA LEU A 38 -0.12 -11.49 2.06
C LEU A 38 -0.08 -12.51 0.91
N GLN A 39 1.12 -12.81 0.39
CA GLN A 39 1.32 -13.82 -0.64
C GLN A 39 0.98 -15.22 -0.15
N LEU A 40 1.41 -15.58 1.06
CA LEU A 40 1.10 -16.86 1.70
C LEU A 40 -0.40 -17.02 1.95
N PHE A 41 -1.04 -15.98 2.48
CA PHE A 41 -2.48 -15.95 2.67
C PHE A 41 -3.23 -16.16 1.35
N THR A 42 -2.85 -15.42 0.30
CA THR A 42 -3.42 -15.58 -1.05
C THR A 42 -3.19 -16.99 -1.61
N TYR A 43 -2.00 -17.55 -1.40
CA TYR A 43 -1.68 -18.92 -1.80
C TYR A 43 -2.58 -19.92 -1.08
N ASP A 44 -2.74 -19.78 0.23
CA ASP A 44 -3.55 -20.70 1.03
C ASP A 44 -5.04 -20.66 0.62
N LEU A 45 -5.59 -19.46 0.38
CA LEU A 45 -6.96 -19.30 -0.13
C LEU A 45 -7.16 -20.02 -1.47
N ARG A 46 -6.19 -19.90 -2.39
CA ARG A 46 -6.26 -20.54 -3.72
C ARG A 46 -6.11 -22.05 -3.67
N ASN A 47 -5.40 -22.57 -2.66
CA ASN A 47 -5.07 -23.99 -2.55
C ASN A 47 -5.81 -24.69 -1.41
N PHE A 48 -6.86 -24.07 -0.86
CA PHE A 48 -7.61 -24.59 0.29
C PHE A 48 -8.07 -26.04 0.11
N HIS A 49 -8.56 -26.40 -1.08
CA HIS A 49 -9.04 -27.76 -1.34
C HIS A 49 -7.93 -28.76 -1.67
N SER A 50 -6.80 -28.28 -2.18
CA SER A 50 -5.75 -29.10 -2.80
C SER A 50 -4.52 -29.29 -1.90
N ASN A 51 -4.34 -28.44 -0.89
CA ASN A 51 -3.16 -28.39 -0.04
C ASN A 51 -3.58 -28.47 1.45
N PRO A 52 -3.40 -29.64 2.11
CA PRO A 52 -3.79 -29.80 3.51
C PRO A 52 -3.13 -28.78 4.45
N PRO A 53 -1.82 -28.49 4.38
CA PRO A 53 -1.21 -27.38 5.13
C PRO A 53 -1.89 -26.02 4.95
N SER A 54 -2.35 -25.67 3.75
CA SER A 54 -3.08 -24.42 3.50
C SER A 54 -4.42 -24.40 4.22
N ARG A 55 -5.15 -25.52 4.15
CA ARG A 55 -6.41 -25.69 4.87
C ARG A 55 -6.22 -25.62 6.38
N ASP A 56 -5.19 -26.29 6.91
CA ASP A 56 -4.92 -26.35 8.34
C ASP A 56 -4.66 -24.94 8.89
N ARG A 57 -3.81 -24.15 8.21
CA ARG A 57 -3.58 -22.75 8.60
C ARG A 57 -4.86 -21.91 8.55
N LEU A 58 -5.64 -22.01 7.47
CA LEU A 58 -6.91 -21.27 7.36
C LEU A 58 -7.94 -21.67 8.43
N ASN A 59 -7.98 -22.95 8.83
CA ASN A 59 -8.87 -23.42 9.89
C ASN A 59 -8.50 -22.91 11.29
N THR A 60 -7.25 -22.47 11.50
CA THR A 60 -6.85 -21.85 12.78
C THR A 60 -7.24 -20.37 12.90
N VAL A 61 -7.71 -19.75 11.82
CA VAL A 61 -8.15 -18.36 11.83
C VAL A 61 -9.52 -18.29 12.51
N THR A 62 -9.59 -17.62 13.66
CA THR A 62 -10.83 -17.44 14.42
C THR A 62 -11.57 -16.15 14.09
N ASP A 63 -10.90 -15.22 13.41
CA ASP A 63 -11.47 -13.96 12.98
C ASP A 63 -12.34 -14.12 11.73
N SER A 64 -13.55 -13.57 11.76
CA SER A 64 -14.53 -13.69 10.67
C SER A 64 -14.08 -13.08 9.35
N TYR A 65 -13.17 -12.10 9.38
CA TYR A 65 -12.66 -11.45 8.18
C TYR A 65 -11.42 -12.13 7.61
N TYR A 66 -10.89 -13.15 8.29
CA TYR A 66 -9.68 -13.88 7.92
C TYR A 66 -8.40 -13.03 7.80
N ILE A 67 -8.48 -11.72 8.08
CA ILE A 67 -7.37 -10.75 7.99
C ILE A 67 -6.83 -10.48 9.40
N ARG A 68 -6.63 -11.53 10.19
CA ARG A 68 -6.00 -11.45 11.53
C ARG A 68 -5.14 -12.68 11.78
N ALA A 69 -4.86 -12.98 13.05
CA ALA A 69 -4.06 -14.11 13.46
C ALA A 69 -4.65 -15.43 12.90
N PRO A 70 -3.78 -16.40 12.53
CA PRO A 70 -2.31 -16.37 12.65
C PRO A 70 -1.56 -15.57 11.59
N TYR A 71 -2.23 -15.09 10.52
CA TYR A 71 -1.53 -14.45 9.40
C TYR A 71 -1.07 -13.02 9.71
N PHE A 72 -1.96 -12.22 10.30
CA PHE A 72 -1.73 -10.79 10.51
C PHE A 72 -2.00 -10.39 11.96
N SER A 73 -1.14 -9.54 12.50
CA SER A 73 -1.45 -8.78 13.73
C SER A 73 -2.55 -7.75 13.46
N ALA A 74 -3.18 -7.22 14.52
CA ALA A 74 -4.19 -6.16 14.37
C ALA A 74 -3.65 -4.92 13.63
N THR A 75 -2.38 -4.56 13.86
CA THR A 75 -1.73 -3.43 13.17
C THR A 75 -1.52 -3.71 11.68
N GLU A 76 -1.08 -4.91 11.33
CA GLU A 76 -0.91 -5.34 9.94
C GLU A 76 -2.26 -5.40 9.20
N ALA A 77 -3.29 -5.91 9.87
CA ALA A 77 -4.66 -5.95 9.36
C ALA A 77 -5.17 -4.55 9.01
N THR A 78 -5.03 -3.59 9.94
CA THR A 78 -5.42 -2.19 9.70
C THR A 78 -4.65 -1.60 8.51
N ARG A 79 -3.33 -1.84 8.42
CA ARG A 79 -2.52 -1.37 7.28
C ARG A 79 -3.03 -1.91 5.96
N ILE A 80 -3.33 -3.22 5.89
CA ILE A 80 -3.87 -3.86 4.68
C ILE A 80 -5.23 -3.27 4.31
N LEU A 81 -6.15 -3.16 5.28
CA LEU A 81 -7.51 -2.66 5.04
C LEU A 81 -7.56 -1.19 4.62
N HIS A 82 -6.60 -0.39 5.07
CA HIS A 82 -6.47 1.02 4.70
C HIS A 82 -5.62 1.25 3.45
N THR A 83 -5.17 0.18 2.77
CA THR A 83 -4.36 0.30 1.57
C THR A 83 -5.21 0.74 0.38
N VAL A 84 -4.77 1.81 -0.29
CA VAL A 84 -5.34 2.28 -1.55
C VAL A 84 -4.59 1.63 -2.71
N VAL A 85 -5.33 0.96 -3.60
CA VAL A 85 -4.78 0.44 -4.84
C VAL A 85 -4.59 1.61 -5.80
N VAL A 86 -3.35 1.93 -6.11
CA VAL A 86 -3.03 2.91 -7.14
C VAL A 86 -3.05 2.18 -8.48
N ASP A 87 -4.13 2.36 -9.25
CA ASP A 87 -4.20 1.86 -10.62
C ASP A 87 -3.24 2.67 -11.49
N ASN A 88 -2.25 1.99 -12.08
CA ASN A 88 -1.31 2.61 -13.03
C ASN A 88 -1.94 2.91 -14.41
N ASN A 89 -3.26 2.72 -14.57
CA ASN A 89 -3.98 2.88 -15.84
C ASN A 89 -4.56 4.30 -16.05
N ASN A 90 -3.86 5.35 -15.64
CA ASN A 90 -4.28 6.72 -15.93
C ASN A 90 -3.70 7.20 -17.27
N ASN A 91 -4.26 6.71 -18.38
CA ASN A 91 -3.94 7.18 -19.73
C ASN A 91 -4.76 8.45 -20.05
N ASN A 92 -4.41 9.57 -19.41
CA ASN A 92 -5.00 10.88 -19.71
C ASN A 92 -4.26 11.55 -20.88
N ASN A 93 -4.68 11.22 -22.10
CA ASN A 93 -4.50 12.09 -23.25
C ASN A 93 -5.40 13.32 -23.09
N ASN A 94 -4.87 14.40 -22.50
CA ASN A 94 -5.46 15.74 -22.67
C ASN A 94 -4.34 16.77 -22.79
N LEU A 95 -3.94 17.04 -24.03
CA LEU A 95 -3.03 18.12 -24.42
C LEU A 95 -3.86 19.42 -24.53
N PRO A 96 -3.42 20.56 -23.97
CA PRO A 96 -4.14 21.82 -24.14
C PRO A 96 -4.01 22.31 -25.59
N ASN A 97 -5.12 22.80 -26.15
CA ASN A 97 -5.11 23.75 -27.27
C ASN A 97 -5.40 25.15 -26.72
#